data_AF-A0A124IUG3-F1
#
_entry.id   AF-A0A124IUG3-F1
#
_cell.length_a   1.000
_cell.length_b   1.000
_cell.length_c   1.000
_cell.angle_alpha   90.00
_cell.angle_beta   90.00
_cell.angle_gamma   90.00
#
_symmetry.space_group_name_H-M   'P 1'
#
loop_
_entity.id
_entity.type
_entity.pdbx_description
1 polymer ?
#
loop_
_entity_poly.entity_id
_entity_poly.type
_entity_poly.pdbx_seq_one_letter_code
_entity_poly.pdbx_strand_id
1 'polypeptide(L)'
;MPDQAGELRRAVELMERRGFKLIELNERSALMGLANMIVMIAVPIKDYWSWLTIDDAVKEFMLDKVDSVIIISERPYYLADELNAAIEKANLLGKGLRARVYPVYTGDMDGQLNFVLGTLLTVNYDKISNSTISDGPCPSCGEPMKLVFRHSFTAEDGQVIEEVITCTKCSVRLHRLIMQ
;
A
#
# COMPACT_ATOMS: atom_id res chain seq x y z
N MET A 1 -24.10 -10.01 -3.19
CA MET A 1 -22.66 -10.19 -3.44
C MET A 1 -22.11 -8.84 -3.81
N PRO A 2 -21.02 -8.39 -3.17
CA PRO A 2 -20.37 -7.13 -3.54
C PRO A 2 -19.98 -7.15 -5.02
N ASP A 3 -20.08 -6.00 -5.68
CA ASP A 3 -19.64 -5.83 -7.06
C ASP A 3 -18.11 -5.76 -7.08
N GLN A 4 -17.46 -6.92 -7.14
CA GLN A 4 -15.99 -7.06 -7.08
C GLN A 4 -15.27 -6.30 -8.21
N ALA A 5 -15.90 -6.21 -9.39
CA ALA A 5 -15.38 -5.39 -10.47
C ALA A 5 -15.47 -3.89 -10.14
N GLY A 6 -16.58 -3.49 -9.50
CA GLY A 6 -16.75 -2.15 -8.93
C GLY A 6 -15.74 -1.81 -7.84
N GLU A 7 -15.44 -2.77 -6.94
CA GLU A 7 -14.46 -2.60 -5.85
C GLU A 7 -13.05 -2.42 -6.40
N LEU A 8 -12.62 -3.27 -7.32
CA LEU A 8 -11.31 -3.14 -7.96
C LEU A 8 -11.17 -1.79 -8.68
N ARG A 9 -12.19 -1.42 -9.46
CA ARG A 9 -12.20 -0.14 -10.18
C ARG A 9 -12.11 1.05 -9.24
N ARG A 10 -12.92 1.07 -8.19
CA ARG A 10 -12.93 2.15 -7.20
C ARG A 10 -11.60 2.23 -6.43
N ALA A 11 -10.98 1.09 -6.11
CA ALA A 11 -9.65 1.06 -5.52
C ALA A 11 -8.58 1.63 -6.45
N VAL A 12 -8.60 1.26 -7.74
CA VAL A 12 -7.72 1.82 -8.77
C VAL A 12 -7.91 3.33 -8.87
N GLU A 13 -9.14 3.82 -8.97
CA GLU A 13 -9.46 5.26 -9.06
C GLU A 13 -8.93 6.03 -7.84
N LEU A 14 -9.06 5.48 -6.63
CA LEU A 14 -8.51 6.09 -5.41
C LEU A 14 -6.98 6.14 -5.41
N MET A 15 -6.33 5.07 -5.87
CA MET A 15 -4.88 5.03 -5.99
C MET A 15 -4.36 6.01 -7.06
N GLU A 16 -5.02 6.09 -8.22
CA GLU A 16 -4.66 7.02 -9.28
C GLU A 16 -4.78 8.48 -8.86
N ARG A 17 -5.81 8.83 -8.07
CA ARG A 17 -5.92 10.17 -7.47
C ARG A 17 -4.70 10.52 -6.61
N ARG A 18 -4.07 9.54 -5.97
CA ARG A 18 -2.86 9.73 -5.16
C ARG A 18 -1.55 9.62 -5.95
N GLY A 19 -1.62 9.68 -7.28
CA GLY A 19 -0.46 9.72 -8.16
C GLY A 19 0.12 8.36 -8.54
N PHE A 20 -0.51 7.26 -8.11
CA PHE A 20 -0.16 5.94 -8.63
C PHE A 20 -0.55 5.82 -10.10
N LYS A 21 0.20 5.01 -10.84
CA LYS A 21 -0.07 4.69 -12.24
C LYS A 21 -0.42 3.22 -12.36
N LEU A 22 -1.47 2.91 -13.11
CA LEU A 22 -1.79 1.55 -13.47
C LEU A 22 -0.70 0.97 -14.38
N ILE A 23 -0.13 -0.16 -13.98
CA ILE A 23 0.86 -0.94 -14.74
C ILE A 23 0.17 -2.08 -15.48
N GLU A 24 -0.67 -2.83 -14.77
CA GLU A 24 -1.39 -4.00 -15.30
C GLU A 24 -2.76 -4.09 -14.64
N LEU A 25 -3.79 -4.45 -15.40
CA LEU A 25 -5.14 -4.70 -14.91
C LEU A 25 -5.62 -6.06 -15.39
N ASN A 26 -5.99 -6.90 -14.43
CA ASN A 26 -6.63 -8.19 -14.64
C ASN A 26 -8.05 -8.14 -14.07
N GLU A 27 -8.84 -9.19 -14.29
CA GLU A 27 -10.24 -9.23 -13.83
C GLU A 27 -10.42 -8.99 -12.32
N ARG A 28 -9.40 -9.31 -11.51
CA ARG A 28 -9.48 -9.33 -10.04
C ARG A 28 -8.28 -8.73 -9.34
N SER A 29 -7.37 -8.14 -10.10
CA SER A 29 -6.18 -7.53 -9.54
C SER A 29 -5.70 -6.39 -10.41
N ALA A 30 -5.08 -5.41 -9.77
CA ALA A 30 -4.39 -4.34 -10.46
C ALA A 30 -2.97 -4.24 -9.90
N LEU A 31 -2.01 -4.02 -10.78
CA LEU A 31 -0.65 -3.67 -10.41
C LEU A 31 -0.50 -2.16 -10.58
N MET A 32 -0.18 -1.47 -9.50
CA MET A 32 -0.08 -0.01 -9.42
C MET A 32 1.37 0.39 -9.07
N GLY A 33 1.88 1.44 -9.71
CA GLY A 33 3.23 1.95 -9.46
C GLY A 33 3.23 3.40 -8.99
N LEU A 34 4.09 3.72 -8.03
CA LEU A 34 4.39 5.10 -7.63
C LEU A 34 5.91 5.26 -7.49
N ALA A 35 6.52 6.04 -8.38
CA ALA A 35 7.98 6.10 -8.52
C ALA A 35 8.58 4.68 -8.63
N ASN A 36 9.39 4.23 -7.65
CA ASN A 36 9.98 2.90 -7.63
C ASN A 36 9.21 1.88 -6.77
N MET A 37 8.06 2.27 -6.22
CA MET A 37 7.20 1.38 -5.43
C MET A 37 6.17 0.69 -6.32
N ILE A 38 6.02 -0.62 -6.15
CA ILE A 38 5.03 -1.44 -6.87
C ILE A 38 4.05 -2.06 -5.86
N VAL A 39 2.75 -1.86 -6.07
CA VAL A 39 1.68 -2.36 -5.20
C VAL A 39 0.73 -3.20 -6.02
N MET A 40 0.36 -4.38 -5.52
CA MET A 40 -0.72 -5.18 -6.07
C MET A 40 -2.00 -4.95 -5.27
N ILE A 41 -3.11 -4.67 -5.95
CA ILE A 41 -4.46 -4.74 -5.40
C ILE A 41 -5.04 -6.08 -5.81
N ALA A 42 -5.60 -6.84 -4.87
CA ALA A 42 -6.27 -8.11 -5.13
C ALA A 42 -7.69 -8.09 -4.55
N VAL A 43 -8.68 -8.47 -5.37
CA VAL A 43 -10.09 -8.57 -5.00
C VAL A 43 -10.56 -10.02 -5.25
N PRO A 44 -10.38 -10.93 -4.29
CA PRO A 44 -10.71 -12.33 -4.50
C PRO A 44 -12.21 -12.59 -4.54
N ILE A 45 -12.62 -13.60 -5.33
CA ILE A 45 -14.02 -14.03 -5.39
C ILE A 45 -14.50 -14.66 -4.10
N LYS A 46 -13.59 -15.38 -3.44
CA LYS A 46 -13.88 -16.22 -2.29
C LYS A 46 -13.08 -15.74 -1.10
N ASP A 47 -13.61 -15.99 0.09
CA ASP A 47 -12.92 -15.72 1.34
C ASP A 47 -11.84 -16.78 1.68
N TYR A 48 -11.24 -17.38 0.64
CA TYR A 48 -10.10 -18.28 0.77
C TYR A 48 -9.25 -18.27 -0.49
N TRP A 49 -7.96 -18.53 -0.32
CA TRP A 49 -7.05 -18.69 -1.43
C TRP A 49 -7.12 -20.08 -2.04
N SER A 50 -6.94 -20.17 -3.36
CA SER A 50 -7.00 -21.43 -4.11
C SER A 50 -5.62 -21.96 -4.51
N TRP A 51 -4.53 -21.41 -3.97
CA TRP A 51 -3.18 -21.89 -4.23
C TRP A 51 -2.94 -23.24 -3.56
N LEU A 52 -2.21 -24.13 -4.24
CA LEU A 52 -1.87 -25.46 -3.72
C LEU A 52 -0.50 -25.47 -3.05
N THR A 53 0.38 -24.57 -3.48
CA THR A 53 1.76 -24.47 -3.01
C THR A 53 2.14 -23.02 -2.67
N ILE A 54 3.23 -22.86 -1.92
CA ILE A 54 3.82 -21.54 -1.64
C ILE A 54 4.28 -20.87 -2.94
N ASP A 55 4.77 -21.64 -3.90
CA ASP A 55 5.23 -21.12 -5.19
C ASP A 55 4.08 -20.55 -6.02
N ASP A 56 2.90 -21.16 -5.94
CA ASP A 56 1.69 -20.62 -6.55
C ASP A 56 1.34 -19.26 -5.94
N ALA A 57 1.38 -19.12 -4.61
CA ALA A 57 1.14 -17.84 -3.94
C ALA A 57 2.17 -16.78 -4.34
N VAL A 58 3.45 -17.13 -4.41
CA VAL A 58 4.52 -16.20 -4.86
C VAL A 58 4.27 -15.71 -6.28
N LYS A 59 3.87 -16.62 -7.18
CA LYS A 59 3.61 -16.30 -8.57
C LYS A 59 2.33 -15.49 -8.75
N GLU A 60 1.24 -15.91 -8.10
CA GLU A 60 -0.08 -15.28 -8.19
C GLU A 60 -0.04 -13.83 -7.68
N PHE A 61 0.65 -13.59 -6.57
CA PHE A 61 0.74 -12.26 -5.96
C PHE A 61 2.01 -11.49 -6.33
N MET A 62 2.84 -12.05 -7.22
CA MET A 62 4.13 -11.49 -7.63
C MET A 62 4.98 -11.04 -6.43
N LEU A 63 5.01 -11.85 -5.37
CA LEU A 63 5.59 -11.49 -4.06
C LEU A 63 7.10 -11.19 -4.10
N ASP A 64 7.77 -11.61 -5.19
CA ASP A 64 9.17 -11.34 -5.49
C ASP A 64 9.40 -9.96 -6.14
N LYS A 65 8.34 -9.33 -6.66
CA LYS A 65 8.38 -8.07 -7.43
C LYS A 65 7.66 -6.92 -6.76
N VAL A 66 6.62 -7.19 -5.99
CA VAL A 66 5.81 -6.16 -5.34
C VAL A 66 6.37 -5.78 -3.98
N ASP A 67 6.20 -4.51 -3.62
CA ASP A 67 6.49 -4.00 -2.29
C ASP A 67 5.34 -4.26 -1.32
N SER A 68 4.12 -4.28 -1.84
CA SER A 68 2.94 -4.46 -1.02
C SER A 68 1.78 -5.06 -1.80
N VAL A 69 0.94 -5.79 -1.07
CA VAL A 69 -0.31 -6.38 -1.55
C VAL A 69 -1.45 -5.82 -0.71
N ILE A 70 -2.45 -5.23 -1.34
CA ILE A 70 -3.70 -4.79 -0.73
C ILE A 70 -4.75 -5.83 -1.07
N ILE A 71 -5.37 -6.42 -0.05
CA ILE A 71 -6.45 -7.41 -0.23
C ILE A 71 -7.77 -6.75 0.14
N ILE A 72 -8.67 -6.64 -0.83
CA ILE A 72 -10.02 -6.07 -0.63
C ILE A 72 -11.03 -7.22 -0.63
N SER A 73 -11.69 -7.46 0.50
CA SER A 73 -12.63 -8.59 0.66
C SER A 73 -13.60 -8.35 1.83
N GLU A 74 -14.65 -9.19 1.93
CA GLU A 74 -15.47 -9.29 3.15
C GLU A 74 -14.69 -9.90 4.33
N ARG A 75 -13.65 -10.72 4.07
CA ARG A 75 -12.77 -11.32 5.09
C ARG A 75 -11.28 -11.06 4.82
N PRO A 76 -10.87 -9.79 4.71
CA PRO A 76 -9.54 -9.44 4.22
C PRO A 76 -8.44 -9.83 5.21
N TYR A 77 -8.73 -9.85 6.51
CA TYR A 77 -7.77 -10.21 7.56
C TYR A 77 -7.37 -11.69 7.51
N TYR A 78 -8.36 -12.58 7.36
CA TYR A 78 -8.10 -14.01 7.18
C TYR A 78 -7.20 -14.26 5.97
N LEU A 79 -7.55 -13.64 4.84
CA LEU A 79 -6.78 -13.74 3.60
C LEU A 79 -5.38 -13.14 3.73
N ALA A 80 -5.24 -12.01 4.44
CA ALA A 80 -3.95 -11.40 4.72
C ALA A 80 -3.07 -12.30 5.58
N ASP A 81 -3.64 -12.94 6.60
CA ASP A 81 -2.92 -13.89 7.47
C ASP A 81 -2.45 -15.11 6.69
N GLU A 82 -3.27 -15.67 5.80
CA GLU A 82 -2.87 -16.78 4.93
C GLU A 82 -1.72 -16.39 3.99
N LEU A 83 -1.76 -15.20 3.40
CA LEU A 83 -0.71 -14.70 2.51
C LEU A 83 0.59 -14.38 3.28
N ASN A 84 0.48 -13.78 4.47
CA ASN A 84 1.61 -13.55 5.36
C ASN A 84 2.26 -14.88 5.79
N ALA A 85 1.46 -15.88 6.16
CA ALA A 85 1.98 -17.21 6.49
C ALA A 85 2.70 -17.87 5.29
N ALA A 86 2.22 -17.65 4.06
CA ALA A 86 2.91 -18.10 2.85
C ALA A 86 4.24 -17.36 2.64
N ILE A 87 4.27 -16.03 2.85
CA ILE A 87 5.49 -15.21 2.77
C ILE A 87 6.53 -15.66 3.81
N GLU A 88 6.12 -15.88 5.05
CA GLU A 88 7.00 -16.35 6.13
C GLU A 88 7.60 -17.72 5.80
N LYS A 89 6.77 -18.68 5.37
CA LYS A 89 7.25 -20.01 4.96
C LYS A 89 8.19 -19.92 3.76
N ALA A 90 7.88 -19.10 2.76
CA ALA A 90 8.77 -18.86 1.62
C ALA A 90 10.13 -18.30 2.06
N ASN A 91 10.15 -17.41 3.06
CA ASN A 91 11.36 -16.84 3.62
C ASN A 91 12.18 -17.85 4.42
N LEU A 92 11.54 -18.76 5.15
CA LEU A 92 12.22 -19.90 5.78
C LEU A 92 12.88 -20.83 4.74
N LEU A 93 12.32 -20.89 3.53
CA LEU A 93 12.88 -21.61 2.38
C LEU A 93 13.93 -20.77 1.59
N GLY A 94 14.28 -19.58 2.08
CA GLY A 94 15.36 -18.75 1.51
C GLY A 94 14.95 -17.80 0.38
N LYS A 95 13.64 -17.56 0.16
CA LYS A 95 13.19 -16.68 -0.95
C LYS A 95 13.40 -15.18 -0.73
N GLY A 96 13.54 -14.71 0.51
CA GLY A 96 13.84 -13.31 0.81
C GLY A 96 12.77 -12.30 0.36
N LEU A 97 11.50 -12.72 0.31
CA LEU A 97 10.33 -11.90 0.00
C LEU A 97 10.15 -10.78 1.03
N ARG A 98 9.84 -9.57 0.54
CA ARG A 98 9.69 -8.35 1.36
C ARG A 98 8.31 -7.70 1.26
N ALA A 99 7.44 -8.25 0.41
CA ALA A 99 6.09 -7.77 0.22
C ALA A 99 5.33 -7.71 1.54
N ARG A 100 4.65 -6.59 1.81
CA ARG A 100 3.77 -6.43 2.97
C ARG A 100 2.32 -6.57 2.56
N VAL A 101 1.51 -7.18 3.42
CA VAL A 101 0.11 -7.46 3.12
C VAL A 101 -0.80 -6.55 3.94
N TYR A 102 -1.75 -5.89 3.28
CA TYR A 102 -2.68 -4.93 3.88
C TYR A 102 -4.13 -5.36 3.65
N PRO A 103 -4.87 -5.71 4.71
CA PRO A 103 -6.28 -6.03 4.60
C PRO A 103 -7.13 -4.75 4.48
N VAL A 104 -8.12 -4.77 3.58
CA VAL A 104 -9.12 -3.71 3.40
C VAL A 104 -10.50 -4.35 3.33
N TYR A 105 -11.38 -3.98 4.26
CA TYR A 105 -12.74 -4.50 4.32
C TYR A 105 -13.64 -3.77 3.33
N THR A 106 -14.35 -4.53 2.51
CA THR A 106 -15.24 -3.99 1.46
C THR A 106 -16.33 -3.07 2.00
N GLY A 107 -16.83 -3.33 3.22
CA GLY A 107 -17.84 -2.50 3.86
C GLY A 107 -17.38 -1.10 4.28
N ASP A 108 -16.07 -0.85 4.37
CA ASP A 108 -15.46 0.47 4.64
C ASP A 108 -14.20 0.67 3.80
N MET A 109 -14.34 0.44 2.49
CA MET A 109 -13.18 0.39 1.60
C MET A 109 -12.45 1.73 1.51
N ASP A 110 -13.16 2.86 1.39
CA ASP A 110 -12.52 4.16 1.23
C ASP A 110 -11.76 4.58 2.48
N GLY A 111 -12.36 4.42 3.67
CA GLY A 111 -11.73 4.74 4.94
C GLY A 111 -10.47 3.91 5.16
N GLN A 112 -10.57 2.59 4.99
CA GLN A 112 -9.45 1.69 5.20
C GLN A 112 -8.37 1.81 4.12
N LEU A 113 -8.73 1.96 2.86
CA LEU A 113 -7.77 2.16 1.78
C LEU A 113 -7.01 3.48 1.97
N ASN A 114 -7.69 4.56 2.39
CA ASN A 114 -7.04 5.83 2.68
C ASN A 114 -5.99 5.71 3.79
N PHE A 115 -6.27 4.93 4.84
CA PHE A 115 -5.34 4.64 5.92
C PHE A 115 -4.18 3.75 5.46
N VAL A 116 -4.47 2.70 4.68
CA VAL A 116 -3.48 1.80 4.09
C VAL A 116 -2.53 2.57 3.18
N LEU A 117 -3.03 3.49 2.35
CA LEU A 117 -2.20 4.34 1.49
C LEU A 117 -1.23 5.21 2.30
N GLY A 118 -1.70 5.88 3.36
CA GLY A 118 -0.82 6.65 4.23
C GLY A 118 0.30 5.79 4.85
N THR A 119 -0.05 4.57 5.26
CA THR A 119 0.91 3.59 5.79
C THR A 119 1.91 3.15 4.71
N LEU A 120 1.44 2.81 3.52
CA LEU A 120 2.28 2.39 2.38
C LEU A 120 3.32 3.45 2.04
N LEU A 121 2.91 4.71 1.93
CA LEU A 121 3.79 5.82 1.60
C LEU A 121 4.83 6.05 2.71
N THR A 122 4.41 5.96 3.97
CA THR A 122 5.29 6.14 5.13
C THR A 122 6.29 5.01 5.28
N VAL A 123 5.88 3.79 4.99
CA VAL A 123 6.71 2.60 5.09
C VAL A 123 7.78 2.58 4.00
N ASN A 124 7.38 2.87 2.76
CA ASN A 124 8.20 2.79 1.56
C ASN A 124 8.71 4.17 1.11
N TYR A 125 8.87 5.10 2.05
CA TYR A 125 9.23 6.50 1.76
C TYR A 125 10.51 6.64 0.93
N ASP A 126 11.45 5.71 1.10
CA ASP A 126 12.71 5.64 0.38
C ASP A 126 12.53 5.35 -1.11
N LYS A 127 11.49 4.59 -1.48
CA LYS A 127 11.15 4.26 -2.88
C LYS A 127 10.36 5.34 -3.60
N ILE A 128 9.66 6.18 -2.84
CA ILE A 128 8.79 7.23 -3.36
C ILE A 128 9.37 8.64 -3.18
N SER A 129 10.56 8.77 -2.58
CA SER A 129 11.08 10.06 -2.18
C SER A 129 11.24 11.00 -3.38
N ASN A 130 10.63 12.18 -3.29
CA ASN A 130 10.64 13.22 -4.32
C ASN A 130 11.04 14.61 -3.78
N SER A 131 11.41 14.68 -2.50
CA SER A 131 11.79 15.92 -1.81
C SER A 131 12.89 15.65 -0.79
N THR A 132 13.66 16.69 -0.47
CA THR A 132 14.68 16.67 0.59
C THR A 132 14.64 17.94 1.44
N ILE A 133 13.48 18.59 1.49
CA ILE A 133 13.29 19.87 2.19
C ILE A 133 13.30 19.64 3.71
N SER A 134 13.88 20.54 4.48
CA SER A 134 13.84 20.48 5.94
C SER A 134 12.44 20.84 6.47
N ASP A 135 11.90 20.08 7.43
CA ASP A 135 10.56 20.28 8.01
C ASP A 135 10.61 20.28 9.55
N GLY A 136 11.26 21.30 10.12
CA GLY A 136 11.27 21.52 11.57
C GLY A 136 12.01 20.46 12.41
N PRO A 137 11.96 20.58 13.76
CA PRO A 137 12.61 19.65 14.67
C PRO A 137 11.77 18.38 14.92
N CYS A 138 12.44 17.25 15.09
CA CYS A 138 11.82 15.97 15.39
C CYS A 138 11.21 15.98 16.80
N PRO A 139 9.93 15.57 16.97
CA PRO A 139 9.29 15.56 18.28
C PRO A 139 9.91 14.57 19.27
N SER A 140 10.67 13.59 18.78
CA SER A 140 11.30 12.56 19.62
C SER A 140 12.73 12.91 20.04
N CYS A 141 13.55 13.53 19.17
CA CYS A 141 14.97 13.73 19.44
C CYS A 141 15.50 15.16 19.16
N GLY A 142 14.64 16.07 18.71
CA GLY A 142 14.98 17.48 18.43
C GLY A 142 15.73 17.72 17.11
N GLU A 143 16.26 16.68 16.45
CA GLU A 143 16.98 16.83 15.18
C GLU A 143 16.08 17.29 14.03
N PRO A 144 16.63 17.96 13.01
CA PRO A 144 15.87 18.33 11.82
C PRO A 144 15.22 17.13 11.13
N MET A 145 13.92 17.24 10.85
CA MET A 145 13.21 16.30 9.99
C MET A 145 13.30 16.73 8.53
N LYS A 146 13.12 15.77 7.63
CA LYS A 146 13.12 15.98 6.18
C LYS A 146 11.78 15.56 5.58
N LEU A 147 11.18 16.46 4.83
CA LEU A 147 10.09 16.15 3.91
C LEU A 147 10.65 15.30 2.77
N VAL A 148 10.22 14.03 2.70
CA VAL A 148 10.73 13.06 1.73
C VAL A 148 9.75 12.81 0.60
N PHE A 149 8.45 12.96 0.84
CA PHE A 149 7.41 12.84 -0.17
C PHE A 149 6.42 14.00 -0.04
N ARG A 150 6.01 14.57 -1.17
CA ARG A 150 4.90 15.51 -1.26
C ARG A 150 4.10 15.27 -2.54
N HIS A 151 2.79 15.18 -2.40
CA HIS A 151 1.85 15.05 -3.53
C HIS A 151 0.59 15.86 -3.24
N SER A 152 -0.02 16.42 -4.29
CA SER A 152 -1.26 17.18 -4.20
C SER A 152 -2.31 16.46 -5.03
N PHE A 153 -3.49 16.24 -4.45
CA PHE A 153 -4.61 15.60 -5.12
C PHE A 153 -5.94 16.22 -4.70
N THR A 154 -6.97 15.98 -5.51
CA THR A 154 -8.34 16.43 -5.21
C THR A 154 -9.10 15.31 -4.51
N ALA A 155 -9.45 15.52 -3.24
CA ALA A 155 -10.39 14.71 -2.48
C ALA A 155 -11.83 15.21 -2.69
N GLU A 156 -12.82 14.53 -2.12
CA GLU A 156 -14.22 14.96 -2.19
C GLU A 156 -14.43 16.35 -1.57
N ASP A 157 -13.74 16.63 -0.45
CA ASP A 157 -13.87 17.86 0.33
C ASP A 157 -12.91 18.99 -0.09
N GLY A 158 -12.14 18.80 -1.19
CA GLY A 158 -11.25 19.83 -1.73
C GLY A 158 -9.83 19.35 -2.04
N GLN A 159 -8.92 20.30 -2.17
CA GLN A 159 -7.51 20.05 -2.46
C GLN A 159 -6.79 19.54 -1.19
N VAL A 160 -6.07 18.43 -1.31
CA VAL A 160 -5.30 17.83 -0.23
C VAL A 160 -3.85 17.74 -0.64
N ILE A 161 -2.97 18.21 0.23
CA ILE A 161 -1.53 17.99 0.14
C ILE A 161 -1.16 16.88 1.11
N GLU A 162 -0.61 15.80 0.58
CA GLU A 162 -0.11 14.65 1.31
C GLU A 162 1.41 14.67 1.38
N GLU A 163 1.93 14.54 2.60
CA GLU A 163 3.34 14.65 2.89
C GLU A 163 3.82 13.48 3.77
N VAL A 164 5.02 12.98 3.47
CA VAL A 164 5.76 12.08 4.37
C VAL A 164 7.02 12.79 4.82
N ILE A 165 7.22 12.84 6.13
CA ILE A 165 8.33 13.53 6.78
C ILE A 165 9.07 12.53 7.65
N THR A 166 10.40 12.51 7.62
CA THR A 166 11.21 11.53 8.35
C THR A 166 12.36 12.15 9.11
N CYS A 167 12.69 11.58 10.27
CA CYS A 167 13.91 11.89 11.01
C CYS A 167 14.95 10.79 10.77
N THR A 168 16.13 11.16 10.27
CA THR A 168 17.19 10.19 9.98
C THR A 168 17.90 9.66 11.22
N LYS A 169 17.81 10.36 12.38
CA LYS A 169 18.47 9.96 13.62
C LYS A 169 17.71 8.89 14.40
N CYS A 170 16.41 9.09 14.61
CA CYS A 170 15.58 8.16 15.40
C CYS A 170 14.51 7.43 14.58
N SER A 171 14.54 7.56 13.26
CA SER A 171 13.62 6.87 12.32
C SER A 171 12.14 7.17 12.51
N VAL A 172 11.78 8.23 13.25
CA VAL A 172 10.40 8.74 13.31
C VAL A 172 9.95 9.13 11.91
N ARG A 173 8.73 8.72 11.56
CA ARG A 173 8.08 9.03 10.29
C ARG A 173 6.70 9.59 10.58
N LEU A 174 6.35 10.68 9.90
CA LEU A 174 5.08 11.35 10.03
C LEU A 174 4.41 11.39 8.66
N HIS A 175 3.13 11.04 8.65
CA HIS A 175 2.24 11.22 7.52
C HIS A 175 1.33 12.41 7.82
N ARG A 176 1.36 13.43 6.96
CA ARG A 176 0.63 14.68 7.14
C ARG A 176 -0.30 14.89 5.95
N LEU A 177 -1.57 15.15 6.22
CA LEU A 177 -2.57 15.59 5.25
C LEU A 177 -2.95 17.03 5.57
N ILE A 178 -2.83 17.92 4.59
CA ILE A 178 -3.16 19.34 4.70
C ILE A 178 -4.30 19.64 3.72
N MET A 179 -5.47 20.00 4.25
CA MET A 179 -6.58 20.49 3.44
C MET A 179 -6.36 21.96 3.06
N GLN A 180 -6.61 22.31 1.80
CA GLN A 180 -6.53 23.67 1.28
C GLN A 180 -7.90 24.28 1.04
#